data_AF-A0A3N5TBA1-F1
#
_entry.id   AF-A0A3N5TBA1-F1
#
_cell.length_a   1.000
_cell.length_b   1.000
_cell.length_c   1.000
_cell.angle_alpha   90.00
_cell.angle_beta   90.00
_cell.angle_gamma   90.00
#
_symmetry.space_group_name_H-M   'P 1'
#
loop_
_entity.id
_entity.type
_entity.pdbx_description
1 polymer ?
#
loop_
_entity_poly.entity_id
_entity_poly.type
_entity_poly.pdbx_seq_one_letter_code
_entity_poly.pdbx_strand_id
1 'polypeptide(L)'
;MSDPGSDYFRTIVFYCRDILREVDDIVELSGENRYMSELLDSLFEMDSYGVPHVLKLEGALGRYQSKLTSLYARYPDVPFVDTLLRRITSLREMCIQCAGSFR
;
A
#
# COMPACT_ATOMS: atom_id res chain seq x y z
N MET A 1 -14.30 5.08 -21.83
CA MET A 1 -13.00 4.38 -21.82
C MET A 1 -12.33 4.75 -20.52
N SER A 2 -11.99 3.77 -19.69
CA SER A 2 -11.22 4.01 -18.47
C SER A 2 -9.82 4.45 -18.85
N ASP A 3 -9.29 5.42 -18.11
CA ASP A 3 -7.91 5.88 -18.25
C ASP A 3 -6.96 4.74 -17.82
N PRO A 4 -5.99 4.32 -18.67
CA PRO A 4 -5.07 3.24 -18.33
C PRO A 4 -4.29 3.47 -17.03
N GLY A 5 -3.95 4.72 -16.71
CA GLY A 5 -3.33 5.08 -15.43
C GLY A 5 -4.27 4.80 -14.26
N SER A 6 -5.54 5.19 -14.39
CA SER A 6 -6.60 4.91 -13.43
C SER A 6 -6.85 3.41 -13.21
N ASP A 7 -6.83 2.59 -14.26
CA ASP A 7 -6.99 1.13 -14.13
C ASP A 7 -5.77 0.46 -13.48
N TYR A 8 -4.57 0.92 -13.81
CA TYR A 8 -3.35 0.47 -13.16
C TYR A 8 -3.39 0.81 -11.66
N PHE A 9 -3.76 2.05 -11.31
CA PHE A 9 -3.86 2.45 -9.91
C PHE A 9 -4.92 1.64 -9.14
N ARG A 10 -6.08 1.36 -9.76
CA ARG A 10 -7.12 0.52 -9.15
C ARG A 10 -6.57 -0.88 -8.80
N THR A 11 -5.72 -1.44 -9.65
CA THR A 11 -5.04 -2.73 -9.39
C THR A 11 -4.13 -2.65 -8.15
N ILE A 12 -3.39 -1.55 -7.98
CA ILE A 12 -2.55 -1.33 -6.80
C ILE A 12 -3.40 -1.26 -5.52
N VAL A 13 -4.52 -0.52 -5.56
CA VAL A 13 -5.48 -0.41 -4.45
C VAL A 13 -6.02 -1.79 -4.05
N PHE A 14 -6.35 -2.65 -5.01
CA PHE A 14 -6.78 -4.03 -4.74
C PHE A 14 -5.70 -4.83 -4.01
N TYR A 15 -4.46 -4.83 -4.48
CA TYR A 15 -3.38 -5.56 -3.82
C TYR A 15 -3.08 -5.04 -2.41
N CYS A 16 -3.20 -3.74 -2.18
CA CYS A 16 -3.06 -3.18 -0.84
C CYS A 16 -4.14 -3.73 0.11
N ARG A 17 -5.39 -3.88 -0.36
CA ARG A 17 -6.49 -4.44 0.45
C ARG A 17 -6.26 -5.90 0.78
N ASP A 18 -5.73 -6.68 -0.14
CA ASP A 18 -5.44 -8.09 0.10
C ASP A 18 -4.33 -8.27 1.14
N ILE A 19 -3.25 -7.48 1.05
CA ILE A 19 -2.23 -7.48 2.11
C ILE A 19 -2.82 -7.10 3.46
N LEU A 20 -3.68 -6.08 3.50
CA LEU A 20 -4.25 -5.59 4.75
C LEU A 20 -5.07 -6.66 5.48
N ARG A 21 -5.76 -7.53 4.74
CA ARG A 21 -6.51 -8.68 5.31
C ARG A 21 -5.60 -9.74 5.92
N GLU A 22 -4.37 -9.89 5.42
CA GLU A 22 -3.41 -10.87 5.92
C GLU A 22 -2.71 -10.45 7.21
N VAL A 23 -2.80 -9.16 7.57
CA VAL A 23 -2.00 -8.54 8.64
C VAL A 23 -2.84 -7.86 9.72
N ASP A 24 -4.16 -8.02 9.66
CA ASP A 24 -5.12 -7.33 10.54
C ASP A 24 -4.96 -7.73 12.01
N ASP A 25 -4.49 -8.94 12.28
CA ASP A 25 -4.26 -9.50 13.61
C ASP A 25 -2.92 -9.09 14.25
N ILE A 26 -2.06 -8.39 13.51
CA ILE A 26 -0.74 -7.96 13.99
C ILE A 26 -0.86 -6.64 14.76
N VAL A 27 -0.89 -6.75 16.08
CA VAL A 27 -1.10 -5.62 17.00
C VAL A 27 -0.11 -4.48 16.77
N GLU A 28 1.15 -4.78 16.48
CA GLU A 28 2.20 -3.79 16.21
C GLU A 28 1.92 -2.93 14.98
N LEU A 29 1.11 -3.43 14.05
CA LEU A 29 0.73 -2.75 12.81
C LEU A 29 -0.64 -2.07 12.89
N SER A 30 -1.43 -2.32 13.94
CA SER A 30 -2.82 -1.83 14.10
C SER A 30 -3.05 -0.35 13.72
N GLY A 31 -2.13 0.55 14.09
CA GLY A 31 -2.23 1.98 13.73
C GLY A 31 -2.02 2.26 12.24
N GLU A 32 -1.12 1.52 11.59
CA GLU A 32 -0.90 1.60 10.15
C GLU A 32 -2.02 0.87 9.38
N ASN A 33 -2.51 -0.25 9.92
CA ASN A 33 -3.64 -0.98 9.36
C ASN A 33 -4.89 -0.10 9.27
N ARG A 34 -5.22 0.58 10.37
CA ARG A 34 -6.37 1.49 10.43
C ARG A 34 -6.26 2.61 9.40
N TYR A 35 -5.12 3.29 9.39
CA TYR A 35 -4.88 4.39 8.45
C TYR A 35 -4.94 3.93 6.99
N MET A 36 -4.34 2.77 6.69
CA MET A 36 -4.40 2.18 5.35
C MET A 36 -5.83 1.78 4.98
N SER A 37 -6.61 1.18 5.90
CA SER A 37 -8.00 0.82 5.66
C SER A 37 -8.84 2.04 5.30
N GLU A 38 -8.79 3.10 6.12
CA GLU A 38 -9.52 4.35 5.89
C GLU A 38 -9.15 4.98 4.54
N LEU A 39 -7.86 4.95 4.19
CA LEU A 39 -7.40 5.42 2.89
C LEU A 39 -7.95 4.57 1.75
N LEU A 40 -7.84 3.25 1.82
CA LEU A 40 -8.30 2.35 0.77
C LEU A 40 -9.82 2.45 0.57
N ASP A 41 -10.59 2.51 1.65
CA ASP A 41 -12.04 2.73 1.59
C ASP A 41 -12.36 4.04 0.87
N SER A 42 -11.67 5.14 1.19
CA SER A 42 -11.84 6.42 0.48
C SER A 42 -11.45 6.37 -1.00
N LEU A 43 -10.51 5.50 -1.39
CA LEU A 43 -10.12 5.33 -2.79
C LEU A 43 -11.14 4.49 -3.55
N PHE A 44 -11.74 3.47 -2.92
CA PHE A 44 -12.75 2.63 -3.56
C PHE A 44 -14.04 3.38 -3.91
N GLU A 45 -14.34 4.47 -3.22
CA GLU A 45 -15.50 5.33 -3.50
C GLU A 45 -15.28 6.25 -4.72
N MET A 46 -14.08 6.24 -5.33
CA MET A 46 -13.73 7.14 -6.42
C MET A 46 -13.98 6.52 -7.81
N ASP A 47 -14.62 7.29 -8.69
CA ASP A 47 -14.87 6.88 -10.08
C ASP A 47 -13.61 6.94 -10.96
N SER A 48 -12.70 7.86 -10.64
CA SER A 48 -11.46 8.06 -11.38
C SER A 48 -10.31 8.48 -10.46
N TYR A 49 -9.10 8.15 -10.89
CA TYR A 49 -7.87 8.47 -10.16
C TYR A 49 -6.99 9.42 -10.93
N GLY A 50 -6.00 9.96 -10.22
CA GLY A 50 -5.04 10.91 -10.75
C GLY A 50 -3.82 10.93 -9.84
N VAL A 51 -2.77 11.64 -10.26
CA VAL A 51 -1.48 11.70 -9.56
C VAL A 51 -1.62 11.95 -8.04
N PRO A 52 -2.48 12.87 -7.55
CA PRO A 52 -2.62 13.09 -6.11
C PRO A 52 -3.05 11.83 -5.33
N HIS A 53 -3.92 11.00 -5.92
CA HIS A 53 -4.36 9.74 -5.31
C HIS A 53 -3.22 8.73 -5.24
N VAL A 54 -2.42 8.64 -6.31
CA VAL A 54 -1.24 7.78 -6.37
C VAL A 54 -0.22 8.17 -5.30
N LEU A 55 0.09 9.46 -5.19
CA LEU A 55 1.04 9.98 -4.20
C LEU A 55 0.54 9.78 -2.76
N LYS A 56 -0.77 9.89 -2.53
CA LYS A 56 -1.36 9.63 -1.21
C LYS A 56 -1.17 8.18 -0.79
N LEU A 57 -1.39 7.23 -1.70
CA LEU A 57 -1.16 5.80 -1.43
C LEU A 57 0.33 5.46 -1.30
N GLU A 58 1.20 6.05 -2.15
CA GLU A 58 2.65 5.88 -2.06
C GLU A 58 3.18 6.33 -0.69
N GLY A 59 2.74 7.49 -0.20
CA GLY A 59 3.11 7.99 1.12
C GLY A 59 2.63 7.09 2.25
N ALA A 60 1.41 6.55 2.14
CA ALA A 60 0.88 5.59 3.11
C ALA A 60 1.71 4.30 3.14
N LEU A 61 2.07 3.76 1.96
CA LEU A 61 2.94 2.59 1.84
C LEU A 61 4.35 2.87 2.39
N GLY A 62 4.90 4.07 2.19
CA GLY A 62 6.20 4.46 2.76
C GLY A 62 6.19 4.51 4.29
N ARG A 63 5.10 5.00 4.90
CA ARG A 63 4.90 4.97 6.35
C ARG A 63 4.80 3.53 6.86
N TYR A 64 4.02 2.69 6.17
CA TYR A 64 3.86 1.28 6.48
C TYR A 64 5.20 0.53 6.38
N GLN A 65 5.97 0.77 5.31
CA GLN A 65 7.31 0.21 5.09
C GLN A 65 8.24 0.55 6.25
N SER A 66 8.25 1.81 6.70
CA SER A 66 9.09 2.26 7.82
C SER A 66 8.74 1.54 9.13
N LYS A 67 7.44 1.28 9.36
CA LYS A 67 6.96 0.50 10.51
C LYS A 67 7.40 -0.96 10.42
N LEU A 68 7.26 -1.59 9.25
CA LEU A 68 7.70 -2.96 9.00
C LEU A 68 9.22 -3.12 9.14
N THR A 69 10.03 -2.17 8.65
CA THR A 69 11.48 -2.18 8.86
C THR A 69 11.83 -2.17 10.35
N SER A 70 11.11 -1.35 11.13
CA SER A 70 11.28 -1.30 12.59
C SER A 70 10.82 -2.57 13.30
N LEU A 71 9.87 -3.31 12.72
CA LEU A 71 9.40 -4.60 13.23
C LEU A 71 10.39 -5.71 12.87
N TYR A 72 10.87 -5.74 11.63
CA TYR A 72 11.88 -6.67 11.13
C TYR A 72 13.17 -6.59 11.96
N ALA A 73 13.62 -5.38 12.30
CA ALA A 73 14.79 -5.19 13.17
C ALA A 73 14.61 -5.80 14.58
N ARG A 74 13.36 -5.92 15.07
CA ARG A 74 13.04 -6.54 16.36
C ARG A 74 12.80 -8.04 16.27
N TYR A 75 12.36 -8.52 15.10
CA TYR A 75 12.01 -9.92 14.85
C TYR A 75 12.63 -10.41 13.53
N PRO A 76 13.97 -10.43 13.40
CA PRO A 76 14.64 -10.74 12.14
C PRO A 76 14.41 -12.18 11.66
N ASP A 77 14.16 -13.10 12.59
CA ASP A 77 13.97 -14.53 12.31
C ASP A 77 12.53 -14.90 11.94
N VAL A 78 11.63 -13.93 11.77
CA VAL A 78 10.24 -14.15 11.37
C VAL A 78 10.12 -13.94 9.85
N PRO A 79 10.08 -15.01 9.02
CA PRO A 79 10.12 -14.89 7.55
C PRO A 79 8.92 -14.15 6.98
N PHE A 80 7.81 -14.19 7.71
CA PHE A 80 6.60 -13.47 7.36
C PHE A 80 6.81 -11.95 7.32
N VAL A 81 7.58 -11.37 8.26
CA VAL A 81 7.83 -9.91 8.29
C VAL A 81 8.71 -9.47 7.11
N ASP A 82 9.73 -10.26 6.75
CA ASP A 82 10.53 -10.02 5.52
C ASP A 82 9.66 -10.10 4.26
N THR A 83 8.80 -11.11 4.18
CA THR A 83 7.86 -11.28 3.05
C THR A 83 6.92 -10.08 2.91
N LEU A 84 6.35 -9.61 4.01
CA LEU A 84 5.53 -8.39 4.02
C LEU A 84 6.30 -7.16 3.60
N LEU A 85 7.52 -6.97 4.12
CA LEU A 85 8.37 -5.83 3.80
C LEU A 85 8.66 -5.77 2.29
N ARG A 86 8.97 -6.91 1.67
CA ARG A 86 9.19 -6.99 0.21
C ARG A 86 7.93 -6.64 -0.57
N ARG A 87 6.76 -7.20 -0.18
CA ARG A 87 5.48 -6.91 -0.86
C ARG A 87 5.08 -5.44 -0.77
N ILE A 88 5.21 -4.82 0.41
CA ILE A 88 4.94 -3.38 0.58
C ILE A 88 5.92 -2.54 -0.25
N THR A 89 7.19 -2.93 -0.30
CA THR A 89 8.19 -2.24 -1.15
C THR A 89 7.81 -2.32 -2.63
N SER A 90 7.42 -3.50 -3.12
CA SER A 90 6.96 -3.67 -4.51
C SER A 90 5.70 -2.85 -4.83
N LEU A 91 4.72 -2.79 -3.93
CA LEU A 91 3.53 -1.95 -4.13
C LEU A 91 3.88 -0.46 -4.20
N ARG A 92 4.83 -0.02 -3.38
CA ARG A 92 5.30 1.36 -3.40
C ARG A 92 6.00 1.68 -4.73
N GLU A 93 6.81 0.76 -5.25
CA GLU A 93 7.42 0.88 -6.57
C GLU A 93 6.37 0.93 -7.69
N MET A 94 5.31 0.13 -7.60
CA MET A 94 4.17 0.20 -8.53
C MET A 94 3.50 1.57 -8.49
N CYS A 95 3.31 2.18 -7.30
CA CYS A 95 2.80 3.55 -7.20
C CYS A 95 3.71 4.55 -7.92
N ILE A 96 5.03 4.46 -7.76
CA ILE A 96 6.00 5.36 -8.42
C ILE A 96 5.89 5.22 -9.95
N GLN A 97 5.82 3.99 -10.46
CA GLN A 97 5.63 3.71 -11.88
C GLN A 97 4.28 4.24 -12.39
N CYS A 98 3.21 4.03 -11.62
CA CYS A 98 1.86 4.48 -11.93
C CYS A 98 1.78 6.02 -12.00
N ALA A 99 2.44 6.73 -11.08
CA ALA A 99 2.54 8.19 -11.15
C ALA A 99 3.23 8.66 -12.44
N GLY A 100 4.20 7.88 -12.94
CA GLY A 100 4.85 8.10 -14.23
C GLY A 100 3.94 7.89 -15.44
N SER A 101 2.94 7.01 -15.37
CA SER A 101 2.00 6.75 -16.47
C SER A 101 0.89 7.80 -16.63
N PHE A 102 0.71 8.68 -15.65
CA PHE A 102 -0.22 9.82 -15.74
C PHE A 102 0.40 11.06 -16.41
N ARG A 103 1.67 10.98 -16.86
CA ARG A 103 2.39 12.04 -17.57
C ARG A 103 2.37 11.79 -19.07
#